data_AF-A0A7S1DMH0-F1
#
_entry.id   AF-A0A7S1DMH0-F1
#
_cell.length_a   1.000
_cell.length_b   1.000
_cell.length_c   1.000
_cell.angle_alpha   90.00
_cell.angle_beta   90.00
_cell.angle_gamma   90.00
#
_symmetry.space_group_name_H-M   'P 1'
#
loop_
_entity.id
_entity.type
_entity.pdbx_description
1 polymer ?
#
loop_
_entity_poly.entity_id
_entity_poly.type
_entity_poly.pdbx_seq_one_letter_code
_entity_poly.pdbx_strand_id
1 'polypeptide(L)'
;RGPSLPSALLSPPGLAALLTAAALGSKAWARNSDWADEASLFRAAAEVCPRSVKVLMNSGVLLRREGDWSGAMGKFNAALAIEGTYCENHYWIGRTYLDTGDHTRAEEALSLAVKCKWVTIKAVEALFILFQARLSKAKVGKGGLYEEWAGVLLEASR
;
A
#
# COMPACT_ATOMS: atom_id res chain seq x y z
N ARG A 1 11.92 -0.49 55.18
CA ARG A 1 12.84 -1.43 54.50
C ARG A 1 12.22 -1.74 53.16
N GLY A 2 12.77 -1.21 52.06
CA GLY A 2 12.27 -1.54 50.72
C GLY A 2 12.55 -3.00 50.36
N PRO A 3 11.88 -3.57 49.35
CA PRO A 3 12.14 -4.93 48.91
C PRO A 3 13.61 -5.06 48.48
N SER A 4 14.38 -5.90 49.19
CA SER A 4 15.74 -6.27 48.79
C SER A 4 15.65 -7.23 47.60
N LEU A 5 16.42 -6.96 46.54
CA LEU A 5 16.50 -7.86 45.40
C LEU A 5 16.99 -9.25 45.84
N PRO A 6 16.38 -10.34 45.35
CA PRO A 6 16.85 -11.70 45.59
C PRO A 6 18.36 -11.84 45.29
N SER A 7 19.12 -12.50 46.16
CA SER A 7 20.56 -12.73 45.98
C SER A 7 20.92 -13.40 44.66
N ALA A 8 20.01 -14.23 44.11
CA ALA A 8 20.14 -14.85 42.80
C ALA A 8 20.24 -13.83 41.64
N LEU A 9 19.61 -12.66 41.74
CA LEU A 9 19.66 -11.60 40.72
C LEU A 9 20.98 -10.81 40.73
N LEU A 10 21.72 -10.85 41.85
CA LEU A 10 23.04 -10.22 41.99
C LEU A 10 24.19 -11.16 41.58
N SER A 11 23.89 -12.42 41.24
CA SER A 11 24.88 -13.33 40.67
C SER A 11 25.28 -12.91 39.24
N PRO A 12 26.46 -13.27 38.73
CA PRO A 12 26.85 -12.99 37.34
C PRO A 12 25.79 -13.40 36.29
N PRO A 13 25.15 -14.59 36.33
CA PRO A 13 24.07 -14.91 35.41
C PRO A 13 22.79 -14.10 35.67
N GLY A 14 22.48 -13.74 36.92
CA GLY A 14 21.36 -12.88 37.27
C GLY A 14 21.51 -11.46 36.71
N LEU A 15 22.71 -10.89 36.82
CA LEU A 15 23.06 -9.59 36.23
C LEU A 15 23.02 -9.64 34.69
N ALA A 16 23.52 -10.71 34.08
CA ALA A 16 23.44 -10.91 32.63
C ALA A 16 21.98 -10.99 32.15
N ALA A 17 21.11 -11.68 32.88
CA ALA A 17 19.69 -11.76 32.59
C ALA A 17 19.00 -10.38 32.72
N LEU A 18 19.30 -9.61 33.77
CA LEU A 18 18.78 -8.25 33.94
C LEU A 18 19.22 -7.30 32.83
N LEU A 19 20.50 -7.34 32.44
CA LEU A 19 21.02 -6.53 31.33
C LEU A 19 20.36 -6.90 30.00
N THR A 20 20.16 -8.20 29.76
CA THR A 20 19.47 -8.68 28.55
C THR A 20 18.01 -8.20 28.54
N ALA A 21 17.30 -8.33 29.66
CA ALA A 21 15.93 -7.86 29.80
C ALA A 21 15.82 -6.35 29.60
N ALA A 22 16.73 -5.57 30.17
CA ALA A 22 16.78 -4.12 29.97
C ALA A 22 17.07 -3.73 28.52
N ALA A 23 17.99 -4.43 27.84
CA ALA A 23 18.31 -4.20 26.44
C ALA A 23 17.12 -4.54 25.52
N LEU A 24 16.44 -5.67 25.74
CA LEU A 24 15.25 -6.05 25.00
C LEU A 24 14.07 -5.09 25.28
N GLY A 25 13.89 -4.69 26.54
CA GLY A 25 12.88 -3.69 26.92
C GLY A 25 13.11 -2.34 26.26
N SER A 26 14.36 -1.88 26.20
CA SER A 26 14.74 -0.63 25.52
C SER A 26 14.47 -0.70 24.02
N LYS A 27 14.80 -1.82 23.36
CA LYS A 27 14.48 -2.05 21.94
C LYS A 27 12.99 -2.10 21.68
N ALA A 28 12.22 -2.78 22.54
CA ALA A 28 10.77 -2.88 22.42
C ALA A 28 10.12 -1.50 22.59
N TRP A 29 10.57 -0.73 23.58
CA TRP A 29 10.08 0.63 23.80
C TRP A 29 10.41 1.57 22.64
N ALA A 30 11.64 1.53 22.11
CA ALA A 30 12.03 2.31 20.95
C ALA A 30 11.14 2.00 19.72
N ARG A 31 10.77 0.72 19.54
CA ARG A 31 9.86 0.31 18.46
C ARG A 31 8.49 0.95 18.58
N ASN A 32 8.00 1.34 19.75
CA ASN A 32 6.71 2.03 19.85
C ASN A 32 6.67 3.32 19.02
N SER A 33 7.81 4.01 18.85
CA SER A 33 7.88 5.19 18.00
C SER A 33 7.66 4.87 16.52
N ASP A 34 8.11 3.71 16.05
CA ASP A 34 7.93 3.31 14.65
C ASP A 34 6.45 3.02 14.35
N TRP A 35 5.68 2.60 15.36
CA TRP A 35 4.27 2.22 15.21
C TRP A 35 3.33 3.38 15.54
N ALA A 36 3.86 4.58 15.76
CA ALA A 36 3.08 5.76 16.14
C ALA A 36 2.08 6.16 15.05
N ASP A 37 2.51 6.13 13.79
CA ASP A 37 1.68 6.38 12.63
C ASP A 37 2.14 5.59 11.39
N GLU A 38 1.37 5.71 10.31
CA GLU A 38 1.63 5.02 9.05
C GLU A 38 2.96 5.45 8.40
N ALA A 39 3.34 6.72 8.56
CA ALA A 39 4.55 7.29 8.00
C ALA A 39 5.80 6.81 8.74
N SER A 40 5.79 6.84 10.08
CA SER A 40 6.87 6.26 10.90
C SER A 40 7.00 4.77 10.63
N LEU A 41 5.87 4.07 10.47
CA LEU A 41 5.86 2.62 10.28
C LEU A 41 6.49 2.23 8.95
N PHE A 42 6.07 2.85 7.85
CA PHE A 42 6.62 2.50 6.53
C PHE A 42 8.03 3.05 6.32
N ARG A 43 8.41 4.15 6.98
CA ARG A 43 9.81 4.60 7.00
C ARG A 43 10.71 3.57 7.67
N ALA A 44 10.39 3.14 8.88
CA ALA A 44 11.15 2.12 9.59
C ALA A 44 11.13 0.77 8.84
N ALA A 45 10.00 0.41 8.22
CA ALA A 45 9.92 -0.80 7.40
C ALA A 45 10.80 -0.73 6.14
N ALA A 46 10.94 0.44 5.52
CA ALA A 46 11.78 0.63 4.35
C ALA A 46 13.28 0.54 4.67
N GLU A 47 13.69 0.91 5.89
CA GLU A 47 15.08 0.75 6.35
C GLU A 47 15.45 -0.74 6.51
N VAL A 48 14.52 -1.54 7.03
CA VAL A 48 14.75 -2.99 7.26
C VAL A 48 14.56 -3.80 5.98
N CYS A 49 13.55 -3.46 5.18
CA CYS A 49 13.13 -4.20 4.00
C CYS A 49 13.00 -3.28 2.77
N PRO A 50 14.10 -2.70 2.27
CA PRO A 50 14.06 -1.68 1.21
C PRO A 50 13.51 -2.21 -0.13
N ARG A 51 13.53 -3.52 -0.33
CA ARG A 51 13.03 -4.20 -1.53
C ARG A 51 11.68 -4.89 -1.32
N SER A 52 10.98 -4.62 -0.23
CA SER A 52 9.64 -5.16 -0.02
C SER A 52 8.63 -4.40 -0.88
N VAL A 53 8.03 -5.11 -1.83
CA VAL A 53 6.98 -4.58 -2.73
C VAL A 53 5.81 -4.01 -1.94
N LYS A 54 5.40 -4.67 -0.85
CA LYS A 54 4.32 -4.20 0.03
C LYS A 54 4.70 -2.91 0.76
N VAL A 55 5.94 -2.77 1.23
CA VAL A 55 6.42 -1.54 1.88
C VAL A 55 6.49 -0.39 0.87
N LEU A 56 7.00 -0.64 -0.33
CA LEU A 56 7.05 0.36 -1.40
C LEU A 56 5.65 0.80 -1.81
N MET A 57 4.73 -0.14 -2.06
CA MET A 57 3.34 0.18 -2.39
C MET A 57 2.71 1.04 -1.28
N ASN A 58 2.77 0.62 -0.02
CA ASN A 58 2.14 1.37 1.06
C ASN A 58 2.80 2.74 1.28
N SER A 59 4.12 2.87 1.09
CA SER A 59 4.79 4.18 1.08
C SER A 59 4.25 5.07 -0.05
N GLY A 60 3.96 4.48 -1.22
CA GLY A 60 3.32 5.20 -2.31
C GLY A 60 1.89 5.64 -1.96
N VAL A 61 1.10 4.78 -1.32
CA VAL A 61 -0.25 5.11 -0.83
C VAL A 61 -0.22 6.27 0.17
N LEU A 62 0.78 6.31 1.06
CA LEU A 62 0.97 7.42 1.98
C LEU A 62 1.27 8.73 1.23
N LEU A 63 2.24 8.72 0.31
CA LEU A 63 2.59 9.91 -0.51
C LEU A 63 1.38 10.43 -1.28
N ARG A 64 0.51 9.54 -1.78
CA ARG A 64 -0.75 9.95 -2.41
C ARG A 64 -1.68 10.69 -1.46
N ARG A 65 -1.82 10.24 -0.23
CA ARG A 65 -2.69 10.90 0.77
C ARG A 65 -2.16 12.29 1.12
N GLU A 66 -0.85 12.48 1.02
CA GLU A 66 -0.18 13.77 1.18
C GLU A 66 -0.26 14.64 -0.09
N GLY A 67 -0.80 14.11 -1.20
CA GLY A 67 -0.90 14.80 -2.48
C GLY A 67 0.38 14.79 -3.33
N ASP A 68 1.43 14.07 -2.89
CA ASP A 68 2.63 13.85 -3.69
C ASP A 68 2.42 12.70 -4.68
N TRP A 69 1.73 13.03 -5.78
CA TRP A 69 1.45 12.09 -6.86
C TRP A 69 2.72 11.58 -7.55
N SER A 70 3.74 12.42 -7.66
CA SER A 70 5.00 12.07 -8.34
C SER A 70 5.81 11.08 -7.52
N GLY A 71 5.98 11.36 -6.22
CA GLY A 71 6.63 10.46 -5.28
C GLY A 71 5.89 9.12 -5.18
N ALA A 72 4.56 9.16 -5.12
CA ALA A 72 3.73 7.96 -5.14
C ALA A 72 3.98 7.07 -6.37
N MET A 73 3.93 7.67 -7.57
CA MET A 73 4.24 6.96 -8.82
C MET A 73 5.65 6.37 -8.82
N GLY A 74 6.63 7.10 -8.28
CA GLY A 74 7.99 6.58 -8.08
C GLY A 74 8.02 5.31 -7.23
N LYS A 75 7.28 5.28 -6.12
CA LYS A 75 7.19 4.11 -5.24
C LYS A 75 6.46 2.93 -5.89
N PHE A 76 5.35 3.18 -6.57
CA PHE A 76 4.63 2.11 -7.29
C PHE A 76 5.49 1.53 -8.41
N ASN A 77 6.16 2.37 -9.22
CA ASN A 77 7.05 1.88 -10.28
C ASN A 77 8.23 1.08 -9.72
N ALA A 78 8.82 1.50 -8.59
CA ALA A 78 9.85 0.73 -7.92
C ALA A 78 9.33 -0.65 -7.43
N ALA A 79 8.10 -0.72 -6.93
CA ALA A 79 7.46 -1.98 -6.58
C ALA A 79 7.26 -2.89 -7.81
N LEU A 80 6.76 -2.38 -8.93
CA LEU A 80 6.63 -3.14 -10.18
C LEU A 80 7.99 -3.58 -10.76
N ALA A 81 9.04 -2.80 -10.57
CA ALA A 81 10.39 -3.17 -11.00
C ALA A 81 10.95 -4.38 -10.22
N ILE A 82 10.48 -4.61 -8.99
CA ILE A 82 10.87 -5.77 -8.18
C ILE A 82 9.95 -6.95 -8.49
N GLU A 83 8.64 -6.72 -8.51
CA GLU A 83 7.64 -7.75 -8.82
C GLU A 83 6.60 -7.17 -9.78
N GLY A 84 6.81 -7.37 -11.07
CA GLY A 84 5.92 -6.87 -12.11
C GLY A 84 4.51 -7.48 -12.09
N THR A 85 4.34 -8.60 -11.37
CA THR A 85 3.06 -9.31 -11.20
C THR A 85 2.28 -8.87 -9.96
N TYR A 86 2.78 -7.91 -9.18
CA TYR A 86 2.13 -7.47 -7.95
C TYR A 86 0.85 -6.69 -8.25
N CYS A 87 -0.26 -7.42 -8.38
CA CYS A 87 -1.45 -6.94 -9.06
C CYS A 87 -2.16 -5.78 -8.35
N GLU A 88 -2.02 -5.64 -7.03
CA GLU A 88 -2.57 -4.53 -6.26
C GLU A 88 -1.97 -3.17 -6.68
N ASN A 89 -0.72 -3.18 -7.15
CA ASN A 89 -0.01 -1.95 -7.52
C ASN A 89 -0.64 -1.26 -8.74
N HIS A 90 -1.20 -2.04 -9.67
CA HIS A 90 -1.91 -1.50 -10.83
C HIS A 90 -3.16 -0.70 -10.43
N TYR A 91 -3.85 -1.12 -9.37
CA TYR A 91 -4.97 -0.35 -8.83
C TYR A 91 -4.50 1.01 -8.32
N TRP A 92 -3.42 1.03 -7.54
CA TRP A 92 -2.88 2.27 -7.00
C TRP A 92 -2.34 3.19 -8.10
N ILE A 93 -1.67 2.67 -9.12
CA ILE A 93 -1.24 3.46 -10.29
C ILE A 93 -2.44 4.04 -11.03
N GLY A 94 -3.43 3.21 -11.36
CA GLY A 94 -4.61 3.64 -12.10
C GLY A 94 -5.44 4.66 -11.33
N ARG A 95 -5.56 4.47 -10.02
CA ARG A 95 -6.19 5.46 -9.14
C ARG A 95 -5.40 6.77 -9.12
N THR A 96 -4.07 6.75 -9.29
CA THR A 96 -3.23 7.97 -9.24
C THR A 96 -3.49 8.77 -10.49
N TYR A 97 -3.46 8.10 -11.63
CA TYR A 97 -3.80 8.72 -12.90
C TYR A 97 -5.23 9.28 -12.91
N LEU A 98 -6.19 8.58 -12.29
CA LEU A 98 -7.55 9.07 -12.16
C LEU A 98 -7.61 10.41 -11.40
N ASP A 99 -6.94 10.49 -10.24
CA ASP A 99 -6.92 11.69 -9.40
C ASP A 99 -6.11 12.83 -10.05
N THR A 100 -5.11 12.52 -10.89
CA THR A 100 -4.36 13.52 -11.67
C THR A 100 -4.99 13.86 -13.03
N GLY A 101 -6.14 13.27 -13.37
CA GLY A 101 -6.90 13.57 -14.59
C GLY A 101 -6.42 12.87 -15.88
N ASP A 102 -5.46 11.95 -15.80
CA ASP A 102 -5.03 11.15 -16.95
C ASP A 102 -5.91 9.91 -17.08
N HIS A 103 -7.09 10.10 -17.66
CA HIS A 103 -8.12 9.07 -17.72
C HIS A 103 -7.70 7.87 -18.58
N THR A 104 -6.89 8.07 -19.62
CA THR A 104 -6.42 7.00 -20.50
C THR A 104 -5.49 6.05 -19.74
N ARG A 105 -4.46 6.57 -19.07
CA ARG A 105 -3.56 5.73 -18.28
C ARG A 105 -4.25 5.15 -17.04
N ALA A 106 -5.24 5.86 -16.50
CA ALA A 106 -6.08 5.33 -15.42
C ALA A 106 -6.85 4.08 -15.87
N GLU A 107 -7.51 4.14 -17.02
CA GLU A 107 -8.29 3.02 -17.57
C GLU A 107 -7.41 1.79 -17.84
N GLU A 108 -6.24 1.99 -18.46
CA GLU A 108 -5.28 0.90 -18.73
C GLU A 108 -4.84 0.19 -17.44
N ALA A 109 -4.38 0.94 -16.45
CA ALA A 109 -3.88 0.38 -15.21
C ALA A 109 -5.00 -0.25 -14.36
N LEU A 110 -6.17 0.38 -14.28
CA LEU A 110 -7.32 -0.18 -13.56
C LEU A 110 -7.84 -1.46 -14.23
N SER A 111 -7.80 -1.55 -15.57
CA SER A 111 -8.18 -2.76 -16.30
C SER A 111 -7.27 -3.94 -15.98
N LEU A 112 -5.96 -3.70 -15.80
CA LEU A 112 -5.05 -4.73 -15.30
C LEU A 112 -5.39 -5.16 -13.87
N ALA A 113 -5.81 -4.21 -13.04
CA ALA A 113 -6.16 -4.45 -11.64
C ALA A 113 -7.48 -5.24 -11.45
N VAL A 114 -8.37 -5.27 -12.45
CA VAL A 114 -9.62 -6.07 -12.39
C VAL A 114 -9.34 -7.55 -12.16
N LYS A 115 -8.22 -8.06 -12.70
CA LYS A 115 -7.79 -9.46 -12.52
C LYS A 115 -7.27 -9.78 -11.11
N CYS A 116 -7.11 -8.75 -10.27
CA CYS A 116 -6.53 -8.89 -8.94
C CYS A 116 -7.62 -9.04 -7.88
N LYS A 117 -7.87 -10.28 -7.43
CA LYS A 117 -8.92 -10.62 -6.45
C LYS A 117 -9.02 -9.66 -5.25
N TRP A 118 -7.90 -9.14 -4.76
CA TRP A 118 -7.84 -8.27 -3.59
C TRP A 118 -8.36 -6.85 -3.84
N VAL A 119 -8.35 -6.39 -5.09
CA VAL A 119 -8.76 -5.03 -5.49
C VAL A 119 -9.75 -4.99 -6.65
N THR A 120 -10.21 -6.14 -7.19
CA THR A 120 -11.15 -6.21 -8.32
C THR A 120 -12.34 -5.27 -8.14
N ILE A 121 -13.02 -5.31 -6.99
CA ILE A 121 -14.18 -4.45 -6.74
C ILE A 121 -13.79 -2.97 -6.76
N LYS A 122 -12.70 -2.59 -6.09
CA LYS A 122 -12.21 -1.20 -6.08
C LYS A 122 -11.79 -0.72 -7.47
N ALA A 123 -11.21 -1.61 -8.28
CA ALA A 123 -10.84 -1.33 -9.66
C ALA A 123 -12.07 -1.11 -10.54
N VAL A 124 -13.08 -1.97 -10.41
CA VAL A 124 -14.37 -1.83 -11.12
C VAL A 124 -15.07 -0.53 -10.71
N GLU A 125 -15.10 -0.19 -9.42
CA GLU A 125 -15.67 1.08 -8.94
C GLU A 125 -14.95 2.30 -9.56
N ALA A 126 -13.62 2.26 -9.64
CA ALA A 126 -12.83 3.32 -10.25
C ALA A 126 -13.06 3.41 -11.78
N LEU A 127 -13.15 2.27 -12.47
CA LEU A 127 -13.49 2.22 -13.90
C LEU A 127 -14.92 2.71 -14.17
N PHE A 128 -15.85 2.49 -13.24
CA PHE A 128 -17.23 2.96 -13.37
C PHE A 128 -17.29 4.50 -13.41
N ILE A 129 -16.44 5.19 -12.65
CA ILE A 129 -16.32 6.65 -12.69
C ILE A 129 -15.92 7.11 -14.10
N LEU A 130 -14.94 6.44 -14.72
CA LEU A 130 -14.50 6.73 -16.09
C LEU A 130 -15.59 6.43 -17.11
N PHE A 131 -16.28 5.30 -16.96
CA PHE A 131 -17.40 4.92 -17.82
C PHE A 131 -18.52 5.97 -17.76
N GLN A 132 -18.93 6.42 -16.58
CA GLN A 132 -19.94 7.48 -16.42
C GLN A 132 -19.49 8.81 -17.03
N ALA A 133 -18.22 9.17 -16.88
CA ALA A 133 -17.66 10.36 -17.50
C ALA A 133 -17.69 10.27 -19.04
N ARG A 134 -17.39 9.10 -19.63
CA ARG A 134 -17.51 8.87 -21.08
C ARG A 134 -18.97 8.89 -21.53
N LEU A 135 -19.85 8.25 -20.77
CA LEU A 135 -21.29 8.14 -21.07
C LEU A 135 -21.99 9.50 -21.09
N SER A 136 -21.67 10.38 -20.14
CA SER A 136 -22.22 11.73 -20.06
C SER A 136 -21.76 12.64 -21.21
N LYS A 137 -20.54 12.42 -21.73
CA LYS A 137 -19.98 13.17 -22.87
C LYS A 137 -20.42 12.63 -24.24
N ALA A 138 -20.93 11.39 -24.30
CA ALA A 138 -21.32 10.75 -25.54
C ALA A 138 -22.58 11.40 -26.15
N LYS A 139 -22.42 12.00 -27.34
CA LYS A 139 -23.51 12.71 -28.04
C LYS A 139 -24.45 11.78 -28.82
N VAL A 140 -23.95 10.65 -29.32
CA VAL A 140 -24.71 9.64 -30.08
C VAL A 140 -24.02 8.28 -29.91
N GLY A 141 -24.74 7.16 -30.09
CA GLY A 141 -24.12 5.83 -30.19
C GLY A 141 -23.51 5.29 -28.90
N LYS A 142 -24.32 5.09 -27.86
CA LYS A 142 -23.86 4.59 -26.54
C LYS A 142 -23.63 3.08 -26.48
N GLY A 143 -24.07 2.32 -27.49
CA GLY A 143 -24.00 0.85 -27.53
C GLY A 143 -22.60 0.30 -27.26
N GLY A 144 -21.59 0.82 -27.97
CA GLY A 144 -20.19 0.39 -27.78
C GLY A 144 -19.66 0.63 -26.36
N LEU A 145 -20.06 1.73 -25.70
CA LEU A 145 -19.67 1.98 -24.31
C LEU A 145 -20.27 0.93 -23.36
N TYR A 146 -21.53 0.53 -23.56
CA TYR A 146 -22.15 -0.51 -22.75
C TYR A 146 -21.53 -1.89 -23.01
N GLU A 147 -21.14 -2.18 -24.25
CA GLU A 147 -20.41 -3.41 -24.60
C GLU A 147 -19.03 -3.46 -23.93
N GLU A 148 -18.27 -2.36 -23.98
CA GLU A 148 -16.99 -2.23 -23.27
C GLU A 148 -17.18 -2.44 -21.75
N TRP A 149 -18.17 -1.78 -21.15
CA TRP A 149 -18.46 -1.90 -19.73
C TRP A 149 -18.88 -3.33 -19.34
N ALA A 150 -19.71 -3.98 -20.15
CA ALA A 150 -20.06 -5.39 -19.96
C ALA A 150 -18.83 -6.29 -20.01
N GLY A 151 -17.88 -6.01 -20.91
CA GLY A 151 -16.60 -6.72 -20.97
C GLY A 151 -15.78 -6.61 -19.67
N VAL A 152 -15.71 -5.41 -19.08
CA VAL A 152 -15.05 -5.20 -17.78
C VAL A 152 -15.71 -6.02 -16.67
N LEU A 153 -17.05 -6.03 -16.61
CA LEU A 153 -17.80 -6.79 -15.60
C LEU A 153 -17.63 -8.31 -15.78
N LEU A 154 -17.60 -8.78 -17.02
CA LEU A 154 -17.34 -10.19 -17.32
C LEU A 154 -15.93 -10.59 -16.87
N GLU A 155 -14.92 -9.77 -17.13
CA GLU A 155 -13.56 -10.03 -16.67
C GLU A 155 -13.47 -10.02 -15.13
N ALA A 156 -14.17 -9.11 -14.46
CA ALA A 156 -14.24 -9.04 -13.01
C ALA A 156 -14.93 -10.26 -12.35
N SER A 157 -15.77 -10.97 -13.11
CA SER A 157 -16.52 -12.13 -12.64
C SER A 157 -15.77 -13.46 -12.74
N ARG A 158 -14.62 -13.47 -13.42
CA ARG A 158 -13.75 -14.64 -13.58
C ARG A 158 -12.87 -14.84 -12.35
#